data_AF-A0A0M9G1M7-F1
#
_entry.id   AF-A0A0M9G1M7-F1
#
_cell.length_a   1.000
_cell.length_b   1.000
_cell.length_c   1.000
_cell.angle_alpha   90.00
_cell.angle_beta   90.00
_cell.angle_gamma   90.00
#
_symmetry.space_group_name_H-M   'P 1'
#
loop_
_entity.id
_entity.type
_entity.pdbx_description
1 polymer ?
#
loop_
_entity_poly.entity_id
_entity_poly.type
_entity_poly.pdbx_seq_one_letter_code
_entity_poly.pdbx_strand_id
1 'polypeptide(L)'
;MSPHNKRGKAKAAASKQNRADRRQHSGTTQNHHFRKGGSSSYLSTATDSKQNRVQHTFSDIDPLDKQIFDYIIVVDVEATCEEHDDNYPHEVIEIPGVLINVRTGQVDRANSFHTYVKPWRNPTLTRFCTQLTGITQKTVDAAPTITEAIALFEKWYTKTIPRGAKTIFAADGPWDFKSFFYEHHVLRDHVAFPSIFYEYLDIRTTFAHRLNHGVPIKLDAMLRRMNLKFDGRPHNGFDDAYNIARLAVAMMRAGCVFDFVLAIPMDDPYHYRLEGYPLYRREEGSGHVDRDVVEDIAKQCFGRDYFKFGQTHREAVRAYRLEHSKEFSNANAMTLKRRHDRALTRRRQRMWRLLMLGLIAVLLVAAAYVLEVHHRAAAWLRAAVMTGSRKGATAEHTRSDSTTANVAP
;
A
#
# COMPACT_ATOMS: atom_id res chain seq x y z
N MET A 1 -44.36 11.02 -11.78
CA MET A 1 -43.40 11.77 -12.61
C MET A 1 -43.84 13.23 -12.68
N SER A 2 -42.97 14.19 -12.35
CA SER A 2 -43.12 15.57 -12.86
C SER A 2 -42.10 15.77 -13.98
N PRO A 3 -42.51 15.93 -15.25
CA PRO A 3 -41.61 15.97 -16.41
C PRO A 3 -40.72 17.22 -16.49
N HIS A 4 -40.75 18.12 -15.52
CA HIS A 4 -40.05 19.41 -15.61
C HIS A 4 -38.69 19.52 -14.91
N ASN A 5 -38.23 18.49 -14.20
CA ASN A 5 -36.95 18.58 -13.47
C ASN A 5 -35.75 17.84 -14.11
N LYS A 6 -35.94 17.19 -15.27
CA LYS A 6 -34.85 16.53 -16.01
C LYS A 6 -34.11 17.48 -16.98
N ARG A 7 -34.77 18.53 -17.49
CA ARG A 7 -34.18 19.47 -18.46
C ARG A 7 -33.26 20.52 -17.82
N GLY A 8 -33.50 20.88 -16.56
CA GLY A 8 -32.67 21.82 -15.79
C GLY A 8 -31.33 21.22 -15.36
N LYS A 9 -31.32 19.97 -14.90
CA LYS A 9 -30.09 19.27 -14.48
C LYS A 9 -29.16 18.95 -15.65
N ALA A 10 -29.70 18.66 -16.84
CA ALA A 10 -28.91 18.44 -18.05
C ALA A 10 -28.20 19.71 -18.57
N LYS A 11 -28.84 20.89 -18.48
CA LYS A 11 -28.21 22.17 -18.83
C LYS A 11 -27.11 22.60 -17.84
N ALA A 12 -27.28 22.30 -16.56
CA ALA A 12 -26.27 22.58 -15.52
C ALA A 12 -25.02 21.69 -15.67
N ALA A 13 -25.17 20.41 -16.05
CA ALA A 13 -24.07 19.51 -16.33
C ALA A 13 -23.28 19.93 -17.58
N ALA A 14 -23.96 20.29 -18.68
CA ALA A 14 -23.32 20.75 -19.91
C ALA A 14 -22.58 22.09 -19.74
N SER A 15 -23.09 23.01 -18.90
CA SER A 15 -22.42 24.28 -18.58
C SER A 15 -21.15 24.08 -17.74
N LYS A 16 -21.11 23.06 -16.86
CA LYS A 16 -19.94 22.71 -16.04
C LYS A 16 -18.84 22.05 -16.89
N GLN A 17 -19.21 21.18 -17.84
CA GLN A 17 -18.28 20.57 -18.79
C GLN A 17 -17.62 21.62 -19.70
N ASN A 18 -18.42 22.53 -20.30
CA ASN A 18 -17.90 23.61 -21.15
C ASN A 18 -17.00 24.62 -20.39
N ARG A 19 -17.16 24.75 -19.06
CA ARG A 19 -16.28 25.58 -18.22
C ARG A 19 -14.96 24.90 -17.85
N ALA A 20 -14.93 23.56 -17.82
CA ALA A 20 -13.73 22.77 -17.58
C ALA A 20 -12.85 22.71 -18.86
N ASP A 21 -13.48 22.52 -20.02
CA ASP A 21 -12.76 22.42 -21.30
C ASP A 21 -12.13 23.76 -21.72
N ARG A 22 -12.76 24.89 -21.38
CA ARG A 22 -12.21 26.24 -21.64
C ARG A 22 -11.01 26.61 -20.76
N ARG A 23 -10.72 25.84 -19.70
CA ARG A 23 -9.58 26.06 -18.79
C ARG A 23 -8.35 25.21 -19.13
N GLN A 24 -8.47 24.24 -20.05
CA GLN A 24 -7.35 23.40 -20.49
C GLN A 24 -6.66 23.90 -21.77
N HIS A 25 -7.08 25.02 -22.38
CA HIS A 25 -6.55 25.53 -23.66
C HIS A 25 -6.12 27.00 -23.66
N SER A 26 -5.50 27.47 -22.57
CA SER A 26 -4.93 28.82 -22.51
C SER A 26 -3.70 28.84 -21.59
N GLY A 27 -2.55 28.42 -22.12
CA GLY A 27 -1.27 28.91 -21.61
C GLY A 27 -1.04 30.33 -22.10
N THR A 28 -0.59 31.24 -21.23
CA THR A 28 0.45 32.27 -21.45
C THR A 28 0.54 33.18 -20.21
N THR A 29 1.78 33.45 -19.80
CA THR A 29 2.31 34.45 -18.86
C THR A 29 1.51 35.75 -18.67
N GLN A 30 1.44 36.26 -17.43
CA GLN A 30 1.83 37.65 -17.09
C GLN A 30 1.85 37.94 -15.57
N ASN A 31 2.89 38.65 -15.14
CA ASN A 31 3.01 39.40 -13.89
C ASN A 31 1.97 40.52 -13.82
N HIS A 32 1.45 40.85 -12.63
CA HIS A 32 1.39 42.25 -12.13
C HIS A 32 0.93 42.35 -10.67
N HIS A 33 1.50 43.35 -10.00
CA HIS A 33 1.40 43.75 -8.60
C HIS A 33 0.12 44.55 -8.24
N PHE A 34 -0.25 44.48 -6.94
CA PHE A 34 -0.92 45.50 -6.08
C PHE A 34 -2.35 45.95 -6.46
N ARG A 35 -3.35 46.19 -5.58
CA ARG A 35 -3.37 46.70 -4.19
C ARG A 35 -4.76 46.50 -3.54
N LYS A 36 -4.74 46.56 -2.20
CA LYS A 36 -5.80 46.48 -1.17
C LYS A 36 -7.07 47.36 -1.32
N GLY A 37 -8.17 46.80 -0.82
CA GLY A 37 -9.17 47.41 0.07
C GLY A 37 -10.02 46.26 0.66
N GLY A 38 -10.19 46.03 1.96
CA GLY A 38 -10.03 46.86 3.14
C GLY A 38 -11.37 47.01 3.84
N SER A 39 -11.78 46.02 4.65
CA SER A 39 -12.62 46.28 5.82
C SER A 39 -12.06 45.48 6.99
N SER A 40 -11.65 46.22 8.01
CA SER A 40 -10.85 45.82 9.16
C SER A 40 -11.74 45.90 10.39
N SER A 41 -11.53 44.98 11.34
CA SER A 41 -11.80 45.24 12.74
C SER A 41 -10.90 44.37 13.62
N TYR A 42 -9.66 44.83 13.85
CA TYR A 42 -9.16 45.43 15.12
C TYR A 42 -8.99 44.37 16.24
N LEU A 43 -7.82 44.05 16.79
CA LEU A 43 -6.50 44.68 16.77
C LEU A 43 -5.48 43.60 17.21
N SER A 44 -4.50 43.32 16.36
CA SER A 44 -3.21 42.75 16.77
C SER A 44 -2.35 43.87 17.33
N THR A 45 -1.79 43.72 18.52
CA THR A 45 -0.51 44.37 18.85
C THR A 45 0.59 43.34 18.70
N ALA A 46 1.60 43.77 17.95
CA ALA A 46 2.68 42.94 17.43
C ALA A 46 3.61 42.43 18.54
N THR A 47 3.78 41.12 18.58
CA THR A 47 5.07 40.40 18.52
C THR A 47 4.79 38.91 18.54
N ASP A 48 4.12 38.41 17.50
CA ASP A 48 3.94 36.97 17.34
C ASP A 48 4.02 36.58 15.86
N SER A 49 5.18 36.01 15.49
CA SER A 49 5.28 35.04 14.39
C SER A 49 5.98 33.76 14.87
N LYS A 50 5.81 33.44 16.15
CA LYS A 50 5.67 32.05 16.59
C LYS A 50 4.21 31.64 16.37
N GLN A 51 4.02 30.34 16.17
CA GLN A 51 2.75 29.61 15.93
C GLN A 51 2.32 29.64 14.46
N ASN A 52 2.30 28.52 13.73
CA ASN A 52 1.73 27.24 14.15
C ASN A 52 2.35 26.06 13.37
N ARG A 53 3.62 25.72 13.61
CA ARG A 53 4.09 24.35 13.32
C ARG A 53 3.56 23.47 14.44
N VAL A 54 2.57 22.63 14.14
CA VAL A 54 2.20 21.50 15.00
C VAL A 54 3.50 20.77 15.33
N GLN A 55 3.96 20.85 16.58
CA GLN A 55 5.11 20.06 17.03
C GLN A 55 4.63 18.61 17.09
N HIS A 56 5.00 17.81 16.08
CA HIS A 56 4.79 16.37 16.15
C HIS A 56 5.39 15.83 17.45
N THR A 57 4.58 15.04 18.13
CA THR A 57 4.74 14.64 19.54
C THR A 57 5.97 13.75 19.79
N PHE A 58 6.52 13.17 18.73
CA PHE A 58 7.69 12.30 18.71
C PHE A 58 8.62 12.71 17.57
N SER A 59 9.94 12.54 17.73
CA SER A 59 10.92 12.96 16.72
C SER A 59 10.97 11.96 15.55
N ASP A 60 11.02 12.45 14.30
CA ASP A 60 11.14 11.62 13.08
C ASP A 60 12.43 10.78 12.96
N ILE A 61 13.24 10.75 14.02
CA ILE A 61 14.51 10.02 14.11
C ILE A 61 14.24 8.51 14.24
N ASP A 62 13.25 8.10 15.03
CA ASP A 62 12.89 6.69 15.21
C ASP A 62 11.85 6.23 14.16
N PRO A 63 12.08 5.12 13.43
CA PRO A 63 11.09 4.57 12.50
C PRO A 63 9.72 4.24 13.12
N LEU A 64 9.67 3.89 14.42
CA LEU A 64 8.41 3.60 15.14
C LEU A 64 7.57 4.87 15.39
N ASP A 65 8.21 6.03 15.46
CA ASP A 65 7.54 7.33 15.63
C ASP A 65 6.90 7.82 14.33
N LYS A 66 7.22 7.18 13.19
CA LYS A 66 6.58 7.44 11.88
C LYS A 66 5.27 6.71 11.69
N GLN A 67 4.94 5.77 12.56
CA GLN A 67 3.70 5.04 12.47
C GLN A 67 2.51 5.93 12.86
N ILE A 68 1.34 5.62 12.31
CA ILE A 68 0.13 6.41 12.52
C ILE A 68 -0.55 5.97 13.80
N PHE A 69 -0.75 4.67 13.97
CA PHE A 69 -1.43 4.07 15.11
C PHE A 69 -0.51 3.93 16.33
N ASP A 70 -1.11 3.92 17.51
CA ASP A 70 -0.41 3.73 18.78
C ASP A 70 -0.40 2.24 19.18
N TYR A 71 -1.48 1.52 18.84
CA TYR A 71 -1.58 0.06 18.98
C TYR A 71 -2.02 -0.59 17.67
N ILE A 72 -1.54 -1.81 17.43
CA ILE A 72 -2.02 -2.68 16.35
C ILE A 72 -2.44 -4.01 16.98
N ILE A 73 -3.59 -4.53 16.58
CA ILE A 73 -4.08 -5.85 17.00
C ILE A 73 -3.96 -6.78 15.79
N VAL A 74 -3.11 -7.79 15.89
CA VAL A 74 -2.85 -8.73 14.79
C VAL A 74 -3.75 -9.95 14.94
N VAL A 75 -4.43 -10.32 13.87
CA VAL A 75 -5.37 -11.43 13.80
C VAL A 75 -4.93 -12.39 12.70
N ASP A 76 -5.03 -13.69 13.00
CA ASP A 76 -4.91 -14.81 12.06
C ASP A 76 -5.84 -15.91 12.56
N VAL A 77 -7.03 -16.02 11.97
CA VAL A 77 -8.07 -16.94 12.47
C VAL A 77 -7.85 -18.35 11.93
N GLU A 78 -8.13 -19.34 12.76
CA GLU A 78 -8.33 -20.70 12.28
C GLU A 78 -9.82 -20.93 12.00
N ALA A 79 -10.10 -21.73 10.98
CA ALA A 79 -11.46 -22.07 10.58
C ALA A 79 -11.65 -23.58 10.38
N THR A 80 -12.89 -24.07 10.50
CA THR A 80 -13.26 -25.41 10.07
C THR A 80 -12.88 -25.61 8.60
N CYS A 81 -12.37 -26.77 8.20
CA CYS A 81 -11.91 -27.01 6.83
C CYS A 81 -11.92 -28.51 6.46
N GLU A 82 -11.82 -28.79 5.16
CA GLU A 82 -11.76 -30.15 4.59
C GLU A 82 -10.72 -30.19 3.45
N GLU A 83 -9.99 -31.30 3.30
CA GLU A 83 -8.77 -31.39 2.45
C GLU A 83 -9.06 -31.27 0.94
N HIS A 84 -10.30 -31.56 0.52
CA HIS A 84 -10.68 -31.70 -0.89
C HIS A 84 -12.05 -31.06 -1.22
N ASP A 85 -12.44 -30.02 -0.49
CA ASP A 85 -13.66 -29.25 -0.76
C ASP A 85 -13.38 -27.74 -0.73
N ASP A 86 -13.18 -27.17 -1.92
CA ASP A 86 -12.95 -25.73 -2.09
C ASP A 86 -14.17 -24.88 -1.73
N ASN A 87 -15.37 -25.49 -1.63
CA ASN A 87 -16.62 -24.82 -1.27
C ASN A 87 -17.08 -25.14 0.16
N TYR A 88 -16.18 -25.70 0.98
CA TYR A 88 -16.50 -26.05 2.36
C TYR A 88 -17.03 -24.82 3.12
N PRO A 89 -18.16 -24.90 3.83
CA PRO A 89 -18.73 -23.73 4.49
C PRO A 89 -18.01 -23.47 5.81
N HIS A 90 -16.85 -22.82 5.70
CA HIS A 90 -15.94 -22.51 6.79
C HIS A 90 -16.62 -21.70 7.90
N GLU A 91 -16.21 -21.98 9.14
CA GLU A 91 -16.57 -21.24 10.36
C GLU A 91 -15.31 -21.01 11.18
N VAL A 92 -15.12 -19.80 11.69
CA VAL A 92 -14.02 -19.47 12.61
C VAL A 92 -14.11 -20.33 13.87
N ILE A 93 -12.98 -20.94 14.27
CA ILE A 93 -12.83 -21.78 15.47
C ILE A 93 -11.71 -21.32 16.42
N GLU A 94 -10.88 -20.36 16.02
CA GLU A 94 -9.89 -19.67 16.87
C GLU A 94 -9.81 -18.20 16.48
N ILE A 95 -9.85 -17.31 17.47
CA ILE A 95 -9.69 -15.86 17.29
C ILE A 95 -8.55 -15.38 18.20
N PRO A 96 -7.36 -15.13 17.64
CA PRO A 96 -6.32 -14.38 18.32
C PRO A 96 -6.49 -12.88 18.13
N GLY A 97 -5.94 -12.09 19.04
CA GLY A 97 -5.75 -10.65 18.91
C GLY A 97 -4.43 -10.25 19.55
N VAL A 98 -3.34 -10.42 18.82
CA VAL A 98 -1.98 -10.18 19.33
C VAL A 98 -1.68 -8.69 19.35
N LEU A 99 -1.42 -8.15 20.54
CA LEU A 99 -1.27 -6.71 20.76
C LEU A 99 0.17 -6.26 20.49
N ILE A 100 0.31 -5.22 19.66
CA ILE A 100 1.56 -4.48 19.46
C ILE A 100 1.44 -3.10 20.09
N ASN A 101 2.35 -2.76 21.00
CA ASN A 101 2.60 -1.37 21.36
C ASN A 101 3.57 -0.78 20.34
N VAL A 102 3.06 0.10 19.47
CA VAL A 102 3.78 0.54 18.27
C VAL A 102 5.01 1.37 18.64
N ARG A 103 4.89 2.25 19.63
CA ARG A 103 5.97 3.18 19.99
C ARG A 103 7.11 2.49 20.75
N THR A 104 6.83 1.43 21.49
CA THR A 104 7.88 0.59 22.12
C THR A 104 8.34 -0.55 21.20
N GLY A 105 7.56 -0.88 20.16
CA GLY A 105 7.81 -2.02 19.28
C GLY A 105 7.69 -3.37 20.01
N GLN A 106 6.99 -3.40 21.15
CA GLN A 106 6.76 -4.64 21.90
C GLN A 106 5.55 -5.38 21.35
N VAL A 107 5.69 -6.70 21.23
CA VAL A 107 4.58 -7.61 21.00
C VAL A 107 4.17 -8.17 22.37
N ASP A 108 3.05 -7.68 22.91
CA ASP A 108 2.60 -7.94 24.27
C ASP A 108 1.75 -9.21 24.32
N ARG A 109 2.42 -10.38 24.38
CA ARG A 109 1.74 -11.68 24.49
C ARG A 109 0.84 -11.76 25.72
N ALA A 110 1.25 -11.15 26.84
CA ALA A 110 0.56 -11.30 28.12
C ALA A 110 -0.80 -10.60 28.13
N ASN A 111 -0.90 -9.46 27.44
CA ASN A 111 -2.14 -8.71 27.31
C ASN A 111 -2.88 -8.97 25.99
N SER A 112 -2.45 -9.95 25.18
CA SER A 112 -3.11 -10.30 23.92
C SER A 112 -4.44 -11.02 24.17
N PHE A 113 -5.37 -10.92 23.21
CA PHE A 113 -6.62 -11.65 23.21
C PHE A 113 -6.46 -13.04 22.60
N HIS A 114 -7.18 -14.02 23.13
CA HIS A 114 -7.29 -15.35 22.55
C HIS A 114 -8.57 -16.02 23.02
N THR A 115 -9.33 -16.58 22.07
CA THR A 115 -10.45 -17.48 22.38
C THR A 115 -10.62 -18.49 21.26
N TYR A 116 -11.03 -19.71 21.62
CA TYR A 116 -11.62 -20.63 20.65
C TYR A 116 -13.09 -20.25 20.40
N VAL A 117 -13.66 -20.79 19.34
CA VAL A 117 -15.06 -20.57 18.94
C VAL A 117 -15.71 -21.90 18.60
N LYS A 118 -16.95 -22.08 19.05
CA LYS A 118 -17.77 -23.25 18.77
C LYS A 118 -18.47 -23.09 17.41
N PRO A 119 -18.15 -23.92 16.41
CA PRO A 119 -18.88 -23.91 15.14
C PRO A 119 -20.28 -24.51 15.34
N TRP A 120 -21.26 -24.00 14.61
CA TRP A 120 -22.66 -24.42 14.70
C TRP A 120 -23.15 -25.10 13.41
N ARG A 121 -22.59 -24.75 12.25
CA ARG A 121 -22.95 -25.35 10.95
C ARG A 121 -22.26 -26.70 10.76
N ASN A 122 -20.97 -26.78 11.05
CA ASN A 122 -20.17 -28.00 11.07
C ASN A 122 -19.58 -28.21 12.47
N PRO A 123 -20.41 -28.61 13.46
CA PRO A 123 -19.98 -28.70 14.85
C PRO A 123 -18.91 -29.77 15.09
N THR A 124 -18.81 -30.78 14.22
CA THR A 124 -17.78 -31.82 14.28
C THR A 124 -16.63 -31.46 13.35
N LEU A 125 -15.43 -31.26 13.91
CA LEU A 125 -14.21 -31.00 13.16
C LEU A 125 -13.83 -32.22 12.33
N THR A 126 -13.43 -31.97 11.08
CA THR A 126 -12.86 -33.02 10.24
C THR A 126 -11.51 -33.46 10.79
N ARG A 127 -11.08 -34.68 10.43
CA ARG A 127 -9.74 -35.16 10.79
C ARG A 127 -8.65 -34.24 10.24
N PHE A 128 -8.81 -33.77 9.01
CA PHE A 128 -7.88 -32.84 8.37
C PHE A 128 -7.77 -31.54 9.18
N CYS A 129 -8.89 -30.92 9.54
CA CYS A 129 -8.92 -29.68 10.32
C CYS A 129 -8.19 -29.82 11.65
N THR A 130 -8.46 -30.88 12.43
CA THR A 130 -7.77 -31.11 13.71
C THR A 130 -6.27 -31.38 13.52
N GLN A 131 -5.86 -32.08 12.45
CA GLN A 131 -4.44 -32.31 12.17
C GLN A 131 -3.70 -31.04 11.76
N LEU A 132 -4.35 -30.21 10.93
CA LEU A 132 -3.81 -28.95 10.47
C LEU A 132 -3.68 -27.96 11.63
N THR A 133 -4.78 -27.65 12.30
CA THR A 133 -4.85 -26.58 13.32
C THR A 133 -4.35 -27.02 14.70
N GLY A 134 -4.35 -28.32 14.97
CA GLY A 134 -4.12 -28.86 16.31
C GLY A 134 -5.29 -28.66 17.28
N ILE A 135 -6.39 -28.04 16.85
CA ILE A 135 -7.57 -27.79 17.66
C ILE A 135 -8.39 -29.08 17.80
N THR A 136 -8.65 -29.49 19.04
CA THR A 136 -9.39 -30.72 19.34
C THR A 136 -10.89 -30.47 19.35
N GLN A 137 -11.68 -31.52 19.08
CA GLN A 137 -13.14 -31.47 19.20
C GLN A 137 -13.58 -31.00 20.59
N LYS A 138 -12.95 -31.52 21.66
CA LYS A 138 -13.23 -31.11 23.04
C LYS A 138 -13.02 -29.60 23.26
N THR A 139 -12.03 -29.02 22.59
CA THR A 139 -11.74 -27.58 22.68
C THR A 139 -12.89 -26.75 22.11
N VAL A 140 -13.35 -27.06 20.88
CA VAL A 140 -14.45 -26.31 20.25
C VAL A 140 -15.81 -26.61 20.89
N ASP A 141 -16.03 -27.81 21.42
CA ASP A 141 -17.29 -28.16 22.10
C ASP A 141 -17.54 -27.30 23.35
N ALA A 142 -16.47 -26.96 24.06
CA ALA A 142 -16.46 -26.15 25.28
C ALA A 142 -16.28 -24.65 25.02
N ALA A 143 -16.03 -24.25 23.77
CA ALA A 143 -15.80 -22.87 23.39
C ALA A 143 -17.09 -22.04 23.36
N PRO A 144 -17.01 -20.71 23.51
CA PRO A 144 -18.13 -19.80 23.28
C PRO A 144 -18.59 -19.84 21.81
N THR A 145 -19.83 -19.43 21.57
CA THR A 145 -20.31 -19.09 20.21
C THR A 145 -19.56 -17.88 19.64
N ILE A 146 -19.64 -17.66 18.33
CA ILE A 146 -18.98 -16.51 17.69
C ILE A 146 -19.45 -15.17 18.31
N THR A 147 -20.74 -15.01 18.58
CA THR A 147 -21.30 -13.79 19.20
C THR A 147 -20.72 -13.57 20.61
N GLU A 148 -20.61 -14.62 21.41
CA GLU A 148 -20.01 -14.55 22.74
C GLU A 148 -18.51 -14.26 22.67
N ALA A 149 -17.79 -14.83 21.70
CA ALA A 149 -16.38 -14.56 21.46
C ALA A 149 -16.12 -13.09 21.11
N ILE A 150 -16.99 -12.47 20.31
CA ILE A 150 -16.91 -11.03 20.00
C ILE A 150 -17.23 -10.17 21.23
N ALA A 151 -18.20 -10.55 22.07
CA ALA A 151 -18.44 -9.87 23.33
C ALA A 151 -17.23 -9.96 24.30
N LEU A 152 -16.54 -11.12 24.33
CA LEU A 152 -15.29 -11.28 25.07
C LEU A 152 -14.18 -10.37 24.52
N PHE A 153 -14.07 -10.26 23.20
CA PHE A 153 -13.13 -9.35 22.54
C PHE A 153 -13.41 -7.90 22.94
N GLU A 154 -14.66 -7.43 22.90
CA GLU A 154 -15.01 -6.04 23.26
C GLU A 154 -14.68 -5.71 24.72
N LYS A 155 -14.95 -6.67 25.62
CA LYS A 155 -14.59 -6.55 27.04
C LYS A 155 -13.08 -6.47 27.22
N TRP A 156 -12.33 -7.32 26.51
CA TRP A 156 -10.87 -7.28 26.51
C TRP A 156 -10.34 -5.95 25.94
N TYR A 157 -10.89 -5.48 24.82
CA TYR A 157 -10.49 -4.24 24.16
C TYR A 157 -10.67 -3.05 25.10
N THR A 158 -11.86 -2.92 25.70
CA THR A 158 -12.19 -1.82 26.63
C THR A 158 -11.31 -1.82 27.87
N LYS A 159 -10.92 -3.01 28.36
CA LYS A 159 -10.05 -3.15 29.53
C LYS A 159 -8.58 -2.86 29.22
N THR A 160 -8.13 -3.26 28.04
CA THR A 160 -6.69 -3.35 27.71
C THR A 160 -6.20 -2.11 26.95
N ILE A 161 -7.01 -1.59 26.03
CA ILE A 161 -6.63 -0.46 25.18
C ILE A 161 -7.00 0.84 25.89
N PRO A 162 -6.03 1.72 26.20
CA PRO A 162 -6.32 3.00 26.85
C PRO A 162 -7.25 3.86 25.97
N ARG A 163 -8.29 4.44 26.57
CA ARG A 163 -9.12 5.44 25.87
C ARG A 163 -8.27 6.60 25.38
N GLY A 164 -8.53 7.06 24.16
CA GLY A 164 -7.72 8.06 23.47
C GLY A 164 -6.63 7.49 22.56
N ALA A 165 -6.31 6.19 22.68
CA ALA A 165 -5.32 5.54 21.83
C ALA A 165 -5.86 5.23 20.43
N LYS A 166 -5.03 5.46 19.42
CA LYS A 166 -5.35 5.09 18.04
C LYS A 166 -4.99 3.63 17.81
N THR A 167 -5.96 2.82 17.46
CA THR A 167 -5.82 1.35 17.34
C THR A 167 -6.38 0.87 16.03
N ILE A 168 -5.74 -0.12 15.41
CA ILE A 168 -6.23 -0.73 14.15
C ILE A 168 -5.92 -2.22 14.15
N PHE A 169 -6.70 -3.00 13.39
CA PHE A 169 -6.39 -4.40 13.14
C PHE A 169 -5.32 -4.57 12.05
N ALA A 170 -4.68 -5.75 12.03
CA ALA A 170 -3.83 -6.19 10.94
C ALA A 170 -3.90 -7.72 10.74
N ALA A 171 -3.67 -8.20 9.51
CA ALA A 171 -3.68 -9.63 9.15
C ALA A 171 -2.68 -9.97 8.01
N ASP A 172 -2.38 -11.25 7.79
CA ASP A 172 -1.57 -11.76 6.67
C ASP A 172 -2.41 -11.98 5.39
N GLY A 173 -2.99 -10.89 4.89
CA GLY A 173 -3.84 -10.90 3.71
C GLY A 173 -5.30 -10.60 4.01
N PRO A 174 -6.19 -10.83 3.03
CA PRO A 174 -7.58 -10.40 3.15
C PRO A 174 -8.52 -11.43 3.78
N TRP A 175 -8.10 -12.69 3.92
CA TRP A 175 -9.01 -13.81 4.20
C TRP A 175 -9.69 -13.70 5.57
N ASP A 176 -8.95 -13.33 6.62
CA ASP A 176 -9.47 -13.17 7.98
C ASP A 176 -10.67 -12.23 8.04
N PHE A 177 -10.47 -11.01 7.57
CA PHE A 177 -11.48 -9.96 7.66
C PHE A 177 -12.52 -10.06 6.55
N LYS A 178 -12.10 -10.21 5.29
CA LYS A 178 -13.02 -10.19 4.16
C LYS A 178 -13.83 -11.48 4.07
N SER A 179 -13.20 -12.64 4.22
CA SER A 179 -13.88 -13.90 4.00
C SER A 179 -14.43 -14.50 5.28
N PHE A 180 -13.60 -14.71 6.31
CA PHE A 180 -14.04 -15.40 7.51
C PHE A 180 -14.98 -14.54 8.38
N PHE A 181 -14.60 -13.30 8.72
CA PHE A 181 -15.51 -12.43 9.48
C PHE A 181 -16.66 -11.90 8.62
N TYR A 182 -16.37 -11.28 7.49
CA TYR A 182 -17.41 -10.58 6.73
C TYR A 182 -18.26 -11.50 5.84
N GLU A 183 -17.69 -12.21 4.86
CA GLU A 183 -18.51 -13.03 3.95
C GLU A 183 -19.20 -14.20 4.67
N HIS A 184 -18.48 -14.93 5.54
CA HIS A 184 -19.02 -16.12 6.19
C HIS A 184 -19.88 -15.82 7.43
N HIS A 185 -19.46 -14.92 8.33
CA HIS A 185 -20.24 -14.64 9.54
C HIS A 185 -21.25 -13.51 9.36
N VAL A 186 -20.85 -12.38 8.77
CA VAL A 186 -21.77 -11.23 8.59
C VAL A 186 -22.78 -11.49 7.47
N LEU A 187 -22.33 -11.73 6.24
CA LEU A 187 -23.22 -11.81 5.08
C LEU A 187 -24.02 -13.12 5.04
N ARG A 188 -23.35 -14.25 5.27
CA ARG A 188 -23.99 -15.58 5.20
C ARG A 188 -24.76 -15.93 6.48
N ASP A 189 -24.18 -15.69 7.66
CA ASP A 189 -24.74 -16.14 8.93
C ASP A 189 -25.45 -15.04 9.73
N HIS A 190 -25.43 -13.79 9.24
CA HIS A 190 -26.12 -12.65 9.86
C HIS A 190 -25.66 -12.36 11.30
N VAL A 191 -24.40 -12.67 11.59
CA VAL A 191 -23.76 -12.39 12.88
C VAL A 191 -23.36 -10.91 12.91
N ALA A 192 -23.72 -10.23 13.99
CA ALA A 192 -23.36 -8.84 14.17
C ALA A 192 -21.91 -8.68 14.61
N PHE A 193 -21.20 -7.72 14.01
CA PHE A 193 -19.81 -7.40 14.35
C PHE A 193 -19.63 -5.90 14.64
N PRO A 194 -18.74 -5.54 15.59
CA PRO A 194 -18.45 -4.15 15.84
C PRO A 194 -17.65 -3.57 14.67
N SER A 195 -17.87 -2.28 14.38
CA SER A 195 -17.35 -1.59 13.21
C SER A 195 -15.82 -1.61 13.09
N ILE A 196 -15.10 -1.84 14.19
CA ILE A 196 -13.64 -2.03 14.19
C ILE A 196 -13.22 -3.19 13.27
N PHE A 197 -14.02 -4.25 13.11
CA PHE A 197 -13.72 -5.38 12.22
C PHE A 197 -13.87 -5.06 10.72
N TYR A 198 -14.32 -3.85 10.38
CA TYR A 198 -14.50 -3.43 9.00
C TYR A 198 -13.28 -2.69 8.44
N GLU A 199 -12.21 -2.52 9.19
CA GLU A 199 -10.98 -1.93 8.70
C GLU A 199 -9.73 -2.57 9.28
N TYR A 200 -8.73 -2.81 8.44
CA TYR A 200 -7.51 -3.50 8.83
C TYR A 200 -6.34 -3.14 7.92
N LEU A 201 -5.14 -3.42 8.40
CA LEU A 201 -3.89 -3.37 7.65
C LEU A 201 -3.57 -4.75 7.07
N ASP A 202 -3.34 -4.85 5.77
CA ASP A 202 -2.83 -6.07 5.15
C ASP A 202 -1.31 -6.07 5.17
N ILE A 203 -0.73 -6.89 6.07
CA ILE A 203 0.71 -7.03 6.24
C ILE A 203 1.35 -7.64 5.00
N ARG A 204 0.70 -8.63 4.37
CA ARG A 204 1.22 -9.32 3.19
C ARG A 204 1.35 -8.40 2.00
N THR A 205 0.28 -7.65 1.72
CA THR A 205 0.23 -6.69 0.62
C THR A 205 1.20 -5.54 0.88
N THR A 206 1.27 -5.04 2.11
CA THR A 206 2.26 -4.02 2.49
C THR A 206 3.69 -4.54 2.30
N PHE A 207 3.99 -5.76 2.74
CA PHE A 207 5.30 -6.38 2.55
C PHE A 207 5.63 -6.55 1.08
N ALA A 208 4.68 -7.03 0.28
CA ALA A 208 4.83 -7.18 -1.16
C ALA A 208 5.26 -5.85 -1.79
N HIS A 209 4.49 -4.78 -1.60
CA HIS A 209 4.75 -3.48 -2.23
C HIS A 209 6.01 -2.79 -1.71
N ARG A 210 6.24 -2.82 -0.40
CA ARG A 210 7.32 -2.04 0.24
C ARG A 210 8.65 -2.77 0.26
N LEU A 211 8.64 -4.11 0.35
CA LEU A 211 9.84 -4.92 0.63
C LEU A 211 10.06 -6.06 -0.36
N ASN A 212 9.10 -6.41 -1.21
CA ASN A 212 9.22 -7.52 -2.16
C ASN A 212 8.75 -7.20 -3.59
N HIS A 213 9.00 -5.99 -4.07
CA HIS A 213 8.80 -5.58 -5.46
C HIS A 213 7.38 -5.82 -6.02
N GLY A 214 6.36 -5.75 -5.16
CA GLY A 214 4.96 -5.96 -5.50
C GLY A 214 4.51 -7.41 -5.55
N VAL A 215 5.37 -8.38 -5.23
CA VAL A 215 5.00 -9.81 -5.27
C VAL A 215 4.64 -10.30 -3.86
N PRO A 216 3.41 -10.78 -3.61
CA PRO A 216 3.07 -11.38 -2.33
C PRO A 216 3.74 -12.74 -2.16
N ILE A 217 4.10 -13.07 -0.93
CA ILE A 217 4.74 -14.34 -0.56
C ILE A 217 4.19 -14.81 0.79
N LYS A 218 4.33 -16.11 1.07
CA LYS A 218 3.87 -16.73 2.34
C LYS A 218 4.64 -16.20 3.55
N LEU A 219 4.00 -16.26 4.73
CA LEU A 219 4.54 -15.82 6.02
C LEU A 219 5.98 -16.29 6.28
N ASP A 220 6.27 -17.60 6.14
CA ASP A 220 7.63 -18.15 6.34
C ASP A 220 8.70 -17.48 5.48
N ALA A 221 8.36 -17.11 4.25
CA ALA A 221 9.29 -16.43 3.36
C ALA A 221 9.46 -14.95 3.75
N MET A 222 8.43 -14.30 4.32
CA MET A 222 8.51 -12.94 4.83
C MET A 222 9.38 -12.89 6.08
N LEU A 223 9.15 -13.81 7.01
CA LEU A 223 9.96 -13.98 8.23
C LEU A 223 11.44 -14.19 7.88
N ARG A 224 11.76 -15.13 6.99
CA ARG A 224 13.15 -15.39 6.56
C ARG A 224 13.80 -14.16 5.93
N ARG A 225 13.08 -13.39 5.11
CA ARG A 225 13.59 -12.15 4.51
C ARG A 225 13.90 -11.07 5.54
N MET A 226 13.16 -11.05 6.64
CA MET A 226 13.38 -10.15 7.77
C MET A 226 14.32 -10.75 8.82
N ASN A 227 14.96 -11.88 8.52
CA ASN A 227 15.86 -12.61 9.41
C ASN A 227 15.20 -13.01 10.74
N LEU A 228 13.92 -13.35 10.68
CA LEU A 228 13.12 -13.92 11.76
C LEU A 228 12.93 -15.41 11.52
N LYS A 229 12.81 -16.15 12.62
CA LYS A 229 12.37 -17.55 12.63
C LYS A 229 10.95 -17.60 13.17
N PHE A 230 10.14 -18.50 12.61
CA PHE A 230 8.83 -18.84 13.16
C PHE A 230 9.00 -19.33 14.60
N ASP A 231 8.13 -18.87 15.48
CA ASP A 231 8.10 -19.20 16.91
C ASP A 231 6.73 -19.79 17.25
N GLY A 232 6.71 -21.02 17.79
CA GLY A 232 5.49 -21.76 18.06
C GLY A 232 5.14 -22.78 16.97
N ARG A 233 3.86 -23.13 16.89
CA ARG A 233 3.33 -24.13 15.95
C ARG A 233 2.66 -23.44 14.75
N PRO A 234 3.04 -23.75 13.49
CA PRO A 234 2.29 -23.27 12.32
C PRO A 234 0.86 -23.78 12.32
N HIS A 235 -0.07 -23.00 11.77
CA HIS A 235 -1.51 -23.26 11.81
C HIS A 235 -2.02 -23.34 13.26
N ASN A 236 -1.49 -22.48 14.12
CA ASN A 236 -2.11 -22.16 15.39
C ASN A 236 -2.31 -20.66 15.35
N GLY A 237 -3.56 -20.21 15.39
CA GLY A 237 -3.89 -18.81 15.09
C GLY A 237 -3.12 -17.84 15.98
N PHE A 238 -2.96 -18.15 17.27
CA PHE A 238 -2.19 -17.29 18.17
C PHE A 238 -0.70 -17.21 17.82
N ASP A 239 -0.04 -18.35 17.56
CA ASP A 239 1.37 -18.36 17.19
C ASP A 239 1.60 -17.73 15.81
N ASP A 240 0.72 -17.95 14.84
CA ASP A 240 0.78 -17.31 13.53
C ASP A 240 0.61 -15.78 13.65
N ALA A 241 -0.43 -15.31 14.34
CA ALA A 241 -0.64 -13.89 14.63
C ALA A 241 0.55 -13.27 15.40
N TYR A 242 1.18 -14.02 16.31
CA TYR A 242 2.38 -13.57 17.01
C TYR A 242 3.58 -13.37 16.09
N ASN A 243 3.78 -14.29 15.13
CA ASN A 243 4.84 -14.15 14.15
C ASN A 243 4.56 -13.02 13.15
N ILE A 244 3.31 -12.82 12.75
CA ILE A 244 2.88 -11.67 11.94
C ILE A 244 3.13 -10.37 12.71
N ALA A 245 2.86 -10.33 14.01
CA ALA A 245 3.13 -9.16 14.85
C ALA A 245 4.63 -8.83 14.94
N ARG A 246 5.48 -9.85 15.13
CA ARG A 246 6.94 -9.69 15.10
C ARG A 246 7.43 -9.20 13.74
N LEU A 247 6.84 -9.72 12.66
CA LEU A 247 7.11 -9.28 11.30
C LEU A 247 6.74 -7.81 11.12
N ALA A 248 5.54 -7.40 11.54
CA ALA A 248 5.08 -6.02 11.47
C ALA A 248 6.03 -5.08 12.21
N VAL A 249 6.44 -5.41 13.44
CA VAL A 249 7.45 -4.63 14.18
C VAL A 249 8.77 -4.52 13.42
N ALA A 250 9.26 -5.62 12.85
CA ALA A 250 10.48 -5.62 12.06
C ALA A 250 10.35 -4.74 10.80
N MET A 251 9.19 -4.75 10.13
CA MET A 251 8.89 -3.87 9.00
C MET A 251 8.90 -2.39 9.41
N MET A 252 8.28 -2.05 10.54
CA MET A 252 8.29 -0.67 11.07
C MET A 252 9.70 -0.21 11.40
N ARG A 253 10.50 -1.04 12.08
CA ARG A 253 11.92 -0.77 12.38
C ARG A 253 12.77 -0.63 11.11
N ALA A 254 12.38 -1.28 10.01
CA ALA A 254 13.02 -1.12 8.70
C ALA A 254 12.59 0.16 7.94
N GLY A 255 11.68 0.96 8.51
CA GLY A 255 11.18 2.21 7.93
C GLY A 255 9.90 2.08 7.11
N CYS A 256 9.24 0.91 7.12
CA CYS A 256 7.93 0.75 6.53
C CYS A 256 6.88 1.46 7.39
N VAL A 257 6.06 2.32 6.81
CA VAL A 257 4.94 2.96 7.50
C VAL A 257 3.66 2.24 7.10
N PHE A 258 2.86 1.83 8.07
CA PHE A 258 1.54 1.26 7.84
C PHE A 258 0.51 2.38 7.69
N ASP A 259 0.32 2.81 6.45
CA ASP A 259 -0.55 3.92 6.04
C ASP A 259 -1.65 3.50 5.07
N PHE A 260 -1.70 2.25 4.62
CA PHE A 260 -2.73 1.75 3.72
C PHE A 260 -3.75 0.92 4.49
N VAL A 261 -4.94 1.48 4.71
CA VAL A 261 -6.05 0.84 5.43
C VAL A 261 -7.02 0.26 4.42
N LEU A 262 -7.27 -1.05 4.53
CA LEU A 262 -8.36 -1.71 3.84
C LEU A 262 -9.65 -1.49 4.62
N ALA A 263 -10.72 -1.21 3.90
CA ALA A 263 -12.04 -0.91 4.41
C ALA A 263 -13.07 -1.83 3.74
N ILE A 264 -13.79 -2.61 4.54
CA ILE A 264 -14.93 -3.44 4.12
C ILE A 264 -16.19 -2.55 4.07
N PRO A 265 -16.98 -2.55 2.99
CA PRO A 265 -18.22 -1.77 2.92
C PRO A 265 -19.15 -2.08 4.10
N MET A 266 -19.70 -1.05 4.73
CA MET A 266 -20.61 -1.16 5.89
C MET A 266 -22.06 -1.02 5.42
N ASP A 267 -22.37 -1.76 4.36
CA ASP A 267 -23.63 -1.68 3.63
C ASP A 267 -24.64 -2.70 4.18
N ASP A 268 -24.15 -3.64 4.99
CA ASP A 268 -24.93 -4.66 5.67
C ASP A 268 -25.62 -4.09 6.94
N PRO A 269 -26.71 -4.71 7.41
CA PRO A 269 -27.43 -4.25 8.61
C PRO A 269 -26.87 -4.83 9.93
N TYR A 270 -25.79 -5.61 9.89
CA TYR A 270 -25.28 -6.37 11.05
C TYR A 270 -24.05 -5.70 11.69
N HIS A 271 -23.57 -4.59 11.16
CA HIS A 271 -22.55 -3.80 11.84
C HIS A 271 -23.13 -2.96 12.99
N TYR A 272 -22.36 -2.78 14.05
CA TYR A 272 -22.68 -1.82 15.12
C TYR A 272 -21.45 -1.05 15.57
N ARG A 273 -21.66 0.10 16.21
CA ARG A 273 -20.55 0.93 16.69
C ARG A 273 -19.97 0.35 17.98
N LEU A 274 -18.66 0.13 18.01
CA LEU A 274 -17.93 -0.06 19.27
C LEU A 274 -17.77 1.29 19.96
N GLU A 275 -18.27 1.41 21.20
CA GLU A 275 -18.22 2.68 21.93
C GLU A 275 -16.78 3.14 22.14
N GLY A 276 -16.48 4.39 21.76
CA GLY A 276 -15.15 4.95 21.90
C GLY A 276 -14.13 4.36 20.92
N TYR A 277 -14.57 3.83 19.76
CA TYR A 277 -13.69 3.50 18.65
C TYR A 277 -13.94 4.42 17.44
N PRO A 278 -12.93 5.17 16.97
CA PRO A 278 -13.01 5.90 15.70
C PRO A 278 -12.79 4.98 14.50
N LEU A 279 -13.54 5.19 13.42
CA LEU A 279 -13.25 4.58 12.12
C LEU A 279 -12.31 5.50 11.32
N TYR A 280 -11.23 4.94 10.79
CA TYR A 280 -10.19 5.68 10.07
C TYR A 280 -10.31 5.63 8.54
N ARG A 281 -11.25 4.86 8.01
CA ARG A 281 -11.57 4.80 6.58
C ARG A 281 -11.87 6.16 5.95
N ARG A 282 -11.60 6.27 4.65
CA ARG A 282 -12.00 7.42 3.82
C ARG A 282 -13.47 7.28 3.39
N GLU A 283 -14.08 8.40 2.99
CA GLU A 283 -15.39 8.38 2.31
C GLU A 283 -15.37 7.53 1.02
N GLU A 284 -14.23 7.44 0.35
CA GLU A 284 -14.04 6.66 -0.89
C GLU A 284 -13.67 5.18 -0.66
N GLY A 285 -13.62 4.71 0.60
CA GLY A 285 -13.26 3.33 0.94
C GLY A 285 -11.77 3.11 1.27
N SER A 286 -11.22 1.96 0.83
CA SER A 286 -9.85 1.53 1.14
C SER A 286 -8.81 2.48 0.54
N GLY A 287 -7.70 2.75 1.25
CA GLY A 287 -6.63 3.58 0.68
C GLY A 287 -5.57 4.06 1.67
N HIS A 288 -4.66 4.89 1.16
CA HIS A 288 -3.65 5.54 2.01
C HIS A 288 -4.30 6.58 2.91
N VAL A 289 -4.13 6.46 4.22
CA VAL A 289 -4.61 7.43 5.21
C VAL A 289 -3.50 8.42 5.56
N ASP A 290 -3.85 9.69 5.63
CA ASP A 290 -2.93 10.73 6.09
C ASP A 290 -2.91 10.73 7.62
N ARG A 291 -1.72 10.92 8.21
CA ARG A 291 -1.55 11.03 9.66
C ARG A 291 -2.44 12.13 10.23
N ASP A 292 -2.48 13.31 9.61
CA ASP A 292 -3.21 14.45 10.15
C ASP A 292 -4.72 14.18 10.15
N VAL A 293 -5.21 13.50 9.12
CA VAL A 293 -6.62 13.05 9.04
C VAL A 293 -6.95 12.06 10.16
N VAL A 294 -6.09 11.07 10.37
CA VAL A 294 -6.27 10.07 11.44
C VAL A 294 -6.20 10.71 12.82
N GLU A 295 -5.30 11.67 13.02
CA GLU A 295 -5.22 12.45 14.26
C GLU A 295 -6.48 13.28 14.49
N ASP A 296 -7.02 13.93 13.47
CA ASP A 296 -8.22 14.77 13.60
C ASP A 296 -9.47 13.94 13.88
N ILE A 297 -9.63 12.79 13.22
CA ILE A 297 -10.68 11.81 13.54
C ILE A 297 -10.57 11.36 15.00
N ALA A 298 -9.35 11.02 15.45
CA ALA A 298 -9.12 10.59 16.83
C ALA A 298 -9.44 11.72 17.83
N LYS A 299 -9.02 12.96 17.58
CA LYS A 299 -9.35 14.13 18.42
C LYS A 299 -10.85 14.37 18.50
N GLN A 300 -11.57 14.25 17.39
CA GLN A 300 -13.03 14.42 17.35
C GLN A 300 -13.74 13.30 18.12
N CYS A 301 -13.28 12.06 17.98
CA CYS A 301 -13.91 10.91 18.64
C CYS A 301 -13.64 10.87 20.16
N PHE A 302 -12.39 11.08 20.57
CA PHE A 302 -11.97 10.91 21.97
C PHE A 302 -11.96 12.21 22.79
N GLY A 303 -11.99 13.37 22.15
CA GLY A 303 -11.95 14.67 22.82
C GLY A 303 -10.75 14.81 23.77
N ARG A 304 -11.02 15.06 25.05
CA ARG A 304 -9.97 15.27 26.07
C ARG A 304 -9.14 14.02 26.34
N ASP A 305 -9.71 12.83 26.16
CA ASP A 305 -9.01 11.56 26.43
C ASP A 305 -7.84 11.35 25.46
N TYR A 306 -7.95 11.83 24.22
CA TYR A 306 -6.85 11.81 23.24
C TYR A 306 -5.59 12.51 23.77
N PHE A 307 -5.76 13.72 24.32
CA PHE A 307 -4.64 14.51 24.83
C PHE A 307 -4.07 13.94 26.12
N LYS A 308 -4.94 13.46 27.02
CA LYS A 308 -4.53 12.80 28.26
C LYS A 308 -3.70 11.55 27.97
N PHE A 309 -4.19 10.70 27.07
CA PHE A 309 -3.45 9.53 26.58
C PHE A 309 -2.11 9.93 25.96
N GLY A 310 -2.09 10.93 25.07
CA GLY A 310 -0.86 11.36 24.40
C GLY A 310 0.22 11.94 25.33
N GLN A 311 -0.15 12.40 26.52
CA GLN A 311 0.81 12.81 27.56
C GLN A 311 1.36 11.58 28.30
N THR A 312 0.47 10.77 28.90
CA THR A 312 0.87 9.60 29.70
C THR A 312 1.61 8.54 28.88
N HIS A 313 1.15 8.28 27.65
CA HIS A 313 1.78 7.34 26.74
C HIS A 313 3.21 7.79 26.36
N ARG A 314 3.43 9.09 26.16
CA ARG A 314 4.75 9.62 25.83
C ARG A 314 5.74 9.47 26.97
N GLU A 315 5.30 9.73 28.19
CA GLU A 315 6.12 9.53 29.39
C GLU A 315 6.50 8.06 29.56
N ALA A 316 5.52 7.15 29.41
CA ALA A 316 5.74 5.70 29.47
C ALA A 316 6.72 5.22 28.38
N VAL A 317 6.54 5.66 27.12
CA VAL A 317 7.44 5.33 26.01
C VAL A 317 8.85 5.85 26.27
N ARG A 318 8.98 7.08 26.80
CA ARG A 318 10.29 7.66 27.12
C ARG A 318 11.00 6.85 28.20
N ALA A 319 10.31 6.50 29.28
CA ALA A 319 10.87 5.66 30.34
C ALA A 319 11.33 4.31 29.79
N TYR A 320 10.47 3.64 29.02
CA TYR A 320 10.80 2.36 28.37
C TYR A 320 12.05 2.46 27.48
N ARG A 321 12.14 3.48 26.62
CA ARG A 321 13.29 3.65 25.71
C ARG A 321 14.59 3.98 26.44
N LEU A 322 14.53 4.66 27.59
CA LEU A 322 15.71 4.91 28.42
C LEU A 322 16.26 3.61 29.02
N GLU A 323 15.37 2.77 29.55
CA GLU A 323 15.71 1.45 30.08
C GLU A 323 16.24 0.51 28.99
N HIS A 324 15.71 0.62 27.76
CA HIS A 324 16.05 -0.23 26.62
C HIS A 324 16.95 0.49 25.59
N SER A 325 17.80 1.42 26.03
CA SER A 325 18.58 2.32 25.17
C SER A 325 19.39 1.63 24.06
N LYS A 326 19.83 0.38 24.27
CA LYS A 326 20.54 -0.42 23.25
C LYS A 326 19.68 -0.73 22.03
N GLU A 327 18.39 -1.00 22.22
CA GLU A 327 17.44 -1.30 21.14
C GLU A 327 17.12 -0.06 20.30
N PHE A 328 17.04 1.09 20.96
CA PHE A 328 16.66 2.38 20.36
C PHE A 328 17.85 3.26 19.98
N SER A 329 19.09 2.74 20.06
CA SER A 329 20.24 3.50 19.62
C SER A 329 20.17 3.78 18.10
N ASN A 330 20.37 5.05 17.72
CA ASN A 330 20.33 5.53 16.33
C ASN A 330 21.17 4.71 15.34
N ALA A 331 22.13 3.92 15.83
CA ALA A 331 22.94 3.01 15.03
C ALA A 331 22.10 1.94 14.31
N ASN A 332 21.06 1.37 14.94
CA ASN A 332 20.26 0.30 14.33
C ASN A 332 19.34 0.83 13.22
N ALA A 333 18.64 1.94 13.47
CA ALA A 333 17.80 2.62 12.49
C ALA A 333 18.62 3.13 11.28
N MET A 334 19.81 3.71 11.51
CA MET A 334 20.73 4.09 10.44
C MET A 334 21.27 2.89 9.67
N THR A 335 21.52 1.75 10.32
CA THR A 335 22.05 0.55 9.65
C THR A 335 21.01 -0.09 8.72
N LEU A 336 19.75 -0.17 9.15
CA LEU A 336 18.63 -0.66 8.33
C LEU A 336 18.33 0.29 7.17
N LYS A 337 18.26 1.60 7.41
CA LYS A 337 18.11 2.62 6.36
C LYS A 337 19.25 2.54 5.34
N ARG A 338 20.51 2.44 5.79
CA ARG A 338 21.70 2.25 4.93
C ARG A 338 21.63 0.96 4.12
N ARG A 339 21.01 -0.12 4.63
CA ARG A 339 20.83 -1.38 3.88
C ARG A 339 19.75 -1.22 2.79
N HIS A 340 18.62 -0.60 3.12
CA HIS A 340 17.55 -0.30 2.16
C HIS A 340 18.04 0.64 1.04
N ASP A 341 18.73 1.73 1.40
CA ASP A 341 19.31 2.69 0.46
C ASP A 341 20.34 2.03 -0.47
N ARG A 342 21.16 1.11 0.06
CA ARG A 342 22.10 0.29 -0.74
C ARG A 342 21.38 -0.64 -1.71
N ALA A 343 20.25 -1.22 -1.33
CA ALA A 343 19.45 -2.06 -2.23
C ALA A 343 18.83 -1.23 -3.37
N LEU A 344 18.29 -0.04 -3.06
CA LEU A 344 17.76 0.91 -4.04
C LEU A 344 18.84 1.41 -5.01
N THR A 345 20.03 1.76 -4.52
CA THR A 345 21.15 2.19 -5.37
C THR A 345 21.64 1.08 -6.28
N ARG A 346 21.75 -0.16 -5.80
CA ARG A 346 22.06 -1.33 -6.66
C ARG A 346 21.02 -1.53 -7.76
N ARG A 347 19.73 -1.33 -7.45
CA ARG A 347 18.63 -1.41 -8.43
C ARG A 347 18.74 -0.31 -9.49
N ARG A 348 19.01 0.94 -9.09
CA ARG A 348 19.28 2.05 -10.01
C ARG A 348 20.50 1.80 -10.89
N GLN A 349 21.60 1.28 -10.33
CA GLN A 349 22.80 0.94 -11.11
C GLN A 349 22.54 -0.17 -12.14
N ARG A 350 21.75 -1.20 -11.78
CA ARG A 350 21.34 -2.24 -12.75
C ARG A 350 20.50 -1.67 -13.88
N MET A 351 19.52 -0.82 -13.58
CA MET A 351 18.69 -0.12 -14.58
C MET A 351 19.56 0.73 -15.51
N TRP A 352 20.50 1.50 -14.97
CA TRP A 352 21.44 2.30 -15.75
C TRP A 352 22.34 1.47 -16.65
N ARG A 353 22.86 0.33 -16.18
CA ARG A 353 23.65 -0.59 -17.00
C ARG A 353 22.84 -1.15 -18.17
N LEU A 354 21.59 -1.54 -17.92
CA LEU A 354 20.69 -2.03 -18.98
C LEU A 354 20.38 -0.94 -20.02
N LEU A 355 20.15 0.29 -19.58
CA LEU A 355 19.95 1.43 -20.49
C LEU A 355 21.20 1.70 -21.35
N MET A 356 22.39 1.70 -20.75
CA MET A 356 23.65 1.89 -21.50
C MET A 356 23.89 0.77 -22.50
N LEU A 357 23.63 -0.49 -22.14
CA LEU A 357 23.73 -1.62 -23.07
C LEU A 357 22.75 -1.48 -24.24
N GLY A 358 21.51 -1.06 -23.97
CA GLY A 358 20.53 -0.76 -25.02
C GLY A 358 20.99 0.34 -25.96
N LEU A 359 21.58 1.42 -25.42
CA LEU A 359 22.07 2.55 -26.21
C LEU A 359 23.27 2.16 -27.09
N ILE A 360 24.19 1.34 -26.57
CA ILE A 360 25.30 0.77 -27.34
C ILE A 360 24.77 -0.12 -28.48
N ALA A 361 23.77 -0.96 -28.20
CA ALA A 361 23.17 -1.81 -29.24
C ALA A 361 22.56 -0.99 -30.38
N VAL A 362 21.85 0.09 -30.06
CA VAL A 362 21.29 1.01 -31.07
C VAL A 362 22.39 1.67 -31.91
N LEU A 363 23.48 2.12 -31.27
CA LEU A 363 24.62 2.71 -31.98
C LEU A 363 25.31 1.71 -32.92
N LEU A 364 25.46 0.45 -32.51
CA LEU A 364 26.03 -0.60 -33.36
C LEU A 364 25.15 -0.89 -34.58
N VAL A 365 23.82 -0.94 -34.40
CA VAL A 365 22.88 -1.10 -35.51
C VAL A 365 22.94 0.09 -36.47
N ALA A 366 23.00 1.32 -35.93
CA ALA A 366 23.13 2.52 -36.74
C ALA A 366 24.45 2.55 -37.53
N ALA A 367 25.56 2.17 -36.89
CA ALA A 367 26.87 2.07 -37.54
C ALA A 367 26.87 1.00 -38.66
N ALA A 368 26.29 -0.17 -38.39
CA ALA A 368 26.14 -1.23 -39.39
C ALA A 368 25.27 -0.77 -40.57
N TYR A 369 24.17 -0.04 -40.29
CA TYR A 369 23.32 0.53 -41.34
C TYR A 369 24.07 1.56 -42.19
N VAL A 370 24.84 2.46 -41.58
CA VAL A 370 25.66 3.44 -42.30
C VAL A 370 26.71 2.74 -43.18
N LEU A 371 27.38 1.71 -42.66
CA LEU A 371 28.34 0.91 -43.42
C LEU A 371 27.68 0.21 -44.61
N GLU A 372 26.51 -0.39 -44.41
CA GLU A 372 25.74 -1.04 -45.48
C GLU A 372 25.30 -0.04 -46.56
N VAL A 373 24.82 1.14 -46.18
CA VAL A 373 24.47 2.22 -47.12
C VAL A 373 25.71 2.69 -47.90
N HIS A 374 26.86 2.86 -47.24
CA HIS A 374 28.12 3.19 -47.91
C HIS A 374 28.57 2.09 -48.88
N HIS A 375 28.46 0.82 -48.50
CA HIS A 375 28.78 -0.31 -49.37
C HIS A 375 27.88 -0.35 -50.61
N ARG A 376 26.56 -0.14 -50.45
CA ARG A 376 25.61 -0.06 -51.57
C ARG A 376 25.87 1.12 -52.47
N ALA A 377 26.17 2.30 -51.92
CA ALA A 377 26.54 3.47 -52.70
C ALA A 377 27.83 3.24 -53.50
N ALA A 378 28.85 2.62 -52.89
CA ALA A 378 30.10 2.27 -53.56
C ALA A 378 29.93 1.19 -54.63
N ALA A 379 29.01 0.25 -54.44
CA ALA A 379 28.65 -0.76 -55.45
C ALA A 379 27.91 -0.12 -56.64
N TRP A 380 26.98 0.79 -56.36
CA TRP A 380 26.26 1.55 -57.39
C TRP A 380 27.21 2.42 -58.23
N LEU A 381 28.14 3.14 -57.60
CA LEU A 381 29.16 3.92 -58.31
C LEU A 381 30.02 3.05 -59.23
N ARG A 382 30.44 1.87 -58.77
CA ARG A 382 31.21 0.92 -59.59
C ARG A 382 30.41 0.39 -60.78
N ALA A 383 29.12 0.11 -60.58
CA ALA A 383 28.23 -0.32 -61.66
C ALA A 383 27.99 0.81 -62.69
N ALA A 384 27.81 2.06 -62.24
CA ALA A 384 27.62 3.22 -63.10
C ALA A 384 28.85 3.50 -64.00
N VAL A 385 30.06 3.35 -63.45
CA VAL A 385 31.33 3.49 -64.22
C VAL A 385 31.48 2.39 -65.27
N MET A 386 31.09 1.15 -64.97
CA MET A 386 31.09 0.03 -65.93
C MET A 386 30.11 0.24 -67.09
N THR A 387 28.95 0.88 -66.85
CA THR A 387 27.99 1.21 -67.91
C THR A 387 28.40 2.42 -68.76
N GLY A 388 29.24 3.32 -68.24
CA GLY A 388 29.80 4.46 -68.99
C GLY A 388 30.90 4.07 -69.99
N SER A 389 31.62 2.97 -69.73
CA SER A 389 32.73 2.51 -70.59
C SER A 389 32.27 1.87 -71.91
N ARG A 390 31.00 1.48 -72.05
CA ARG A 390 30.46 0.88 -73.29
C ARG A 390 30.00 1.88 -74.36
N LYS A 391 30.05 3.20 -74.12
CA LYS A 391 29.65 4.23 -75.10
C LYS A 391 30.81 5.01 -75.73
N GLY A 392 32.06 4.63 -75.46
CA GLY A 392 33.25 5.39 -75.90
C GLY A 392 34.09 4.76 -77.02
N ALA A 393 33.68 3.64 -77.63
CA ALA A 393 34.52 2.89 -78.56
C ALA A 393 33.78 2.45 -79.84
N THR A 394 33.42 3.43 -80.68
CA THR A 394 33.23 3.26 -82.14
C THR A 394 33.54 4.63 -82.77
N ALA A 395 34.79 4.89 -83.11
CA ALA A 395 35.42 4.57 -84.40
C ALA A 395 35.31 5.75 -85.38
N GLU A 396 36.41 6.49 -85.49
CA GLU A 396 36.66 7.55 -86.46
C GLU A 396 37.58 6.98 -87.56
N HIS A 397 37.01 6.61 -88.71
CA HIS A 397 37.72 6.47 -89.99
C HIS A 397 36.71 6.35 -91.12
N THR A 398 36.57 7.40 -91.96
CA THR A 398 36.99 7.38 -93.37
C THR A 398 36.70 8.71 -94.07
N ARG A 399 37.68 9.08 -94.87
CA ARG A 399 37.87 10.23 -95.75
C ARG A 399 37.11 10.02 -97.07
N SER A 400 36.45 11.06 -97.62
CA SER A 400 36.58 11.50 -99.03
C SER A 400 35.41 12.37 -99.50
N ASP A 401 35.80 13.50 -100.10
CA ASP A 401 35.29 14.09 -101.34
C ASP A 401 33.99 14.88 -101.42
N SER A 402 34.13 15.82 -102.36
CA SER A 402 33.45 17.04 -102.68
C SER A 402 32.07 16.90 -103.32
N THR A 403 31.47 18.09 -103.47
CA THR A 403 30.66 18.58 -104.58
C THR A 403 29.13 18.59 -104.42
N THR A 404 28.65 19.85 -104.38
CA THR A 404 27.46 20.41 -105.05
C THR A 404 26.05 20.04 -104.57
N ALA A 405 25.43 21.10 -104.02
CA ALA A 405 24.24 21.75 -104.54
C ALA A 405 22.84 21.14 -104.24
N ASN A 406 22.07 22.01 -103.58
CA ASN A 406 20.74 22.47 -103.98
C ASN A 406 19.47 21.71 -103.54
N VAL A 407 18.53 22.55 -103.07
CA VAL A 407 17.06 22.52 -103.24
C VAL A 407 16.23 22.00 -102.06
N ALA A 408 15.58 22.97 -101.41
CA ALA A 408 14.36 22.91 -100.60
C ALA A 408 13.15 22.46 -101.47
N PRO A 409 11.94 22.17 -100.96
CA PRO A 409 11.31 22.71 -99.76
C PRO A 409 11.09 21.70 -98.62
#